data_AF-A0A819JXV8-F1
#
_entry.id   AF-A0A819JXV8-F1
#
_cell.length_a   1.000
_cell.length_b   1.000
_cell.length_c   1.000
_cell.angle_alpha   90.00
_cell.angle_beta   90.00
_cell.angle_gamma   90.00
#
_symmetry.space_group_name_H-M   'P 1'
#
loop_
_entity.id
_entity.type
_entity.pdbx_description
1 polymer ?
#
loop_
_entity_poly.entity_id
_entity_poly.type
_entity_poly.pdbx_seq_one_letter_code
_entity_poly.pdbx_strand_id
1 'polypeptide(L)'
;VVGHSYGCYGPLLNGSTTVIYEGKPIGTPDASAFFRIIHDHKAVGSFWSPTALRIIRQNDPDNKHATKYRLKHFRALFVAGEHCDRDTLHWAREIFADKPVIDHYWQTETGTPITAVCLGLEKHPSLGPPGCAGRPCPGYDLHLFSSDPNSVEEEESSNDELGRIVIRLPLPPGNFTTLWKNDELFHELYFTRYPGYYDTMDVGIRTEDGFIETSSRADDVLNVAGHRLSSGHIEQAIIESGKVSECAVVGLKDDVKGQQPFAFVVLNKSDEKTNPTEIENAIITTVRQEIGPVAAFKKFICVKRLPKTRSGKIARNTLTALLNGKAFRIPSTIEDATVYDDLRKELTQVGYKNLGESSQM
;
A
#
# COMPACT_ATOMS: atom_id res chain seq x y z
N VAL A 1 -10.00 -8.50 7.79
CA VAL A 1 -10.27 -7.75 9.04
C VAL A 1 -11.22 -6.56 8.85
N VAL A 2 -11.06 -5.70 7.83
CA VAL A 2 -11.93 -4.51 7.59
C VAL A 2 -13.43 -4.82 7.68
N GLY A 3 -13.91 -5.84 6.95
CA GLY A 3 -15.32 -6.24 7.01
C GLY A 3 -15.77 -6.75 8.39
N HIS A 4 -14.88 -7.32 9.20
CA HIS A 4 -15.21 -7.73 10.57
C HIS A 4 -15.34 -6.48 11.46
N SER A 5 -14.29 -5.66 11.55
CA SER A 5 -14.25 -4.51 12.46
C SER A 5 -15.21 -3.39 12.05
N TYR A 6 -15.29 -3.07 10.76
CA TYR A 6 -16.01 -1.89 10.24
C TYR A 6 -17.18 -2.22 9.32
N GLY A 7 -17.31 -3.46 8.84
CA GLY A 7 -18.52 -3.93 8.16
C GLY A 7 -19.58 -4.48 9.12
N CYS A 8 -19.15 -5.05 10.25
CA CYS A 8 -20.04 -5.72 11.21
C CYS A 8 -19.91 -5.14 12.63
N TYR A 9 -18.86 -5.49 13.37
CA TYR A 9 -18.83 -5.30 14.83
C TYR A 9 -18.85 -3.83 15.25
N GLY A 10 -17.95 -3.00 14.75
CA GLY A 10 -17.84 -1.58 15.15
C GLY A 10 -19.13 -0.80 14.97
N PRO A 11 -19.74 -0.77 13.76
CA PRO A 11 -21.01 -0.10 13.55
C PRO A 11 -22.14 -0.66 14.43
N LEU A 12 -22.28 -1.99 14.52
CA LEU A 12 -23.37 -2.61 15.27
C LEU A 12 -23.24 -2.39 16.79
N LEU A 13 -22.02 -2.46 17.33
CA LEU A 13 -21.73 -2.12 18.73
C LEU A 13 -22.03 -0.65 19.04
N ASN A 14 -21.81 0.25 18.07
CA ASN A 14 -22.16 1.67 18.18
C ASN A 14 -23.67 1.95 17.98
N GLY A 15 -24.49 0.94 17.69
CA GLY A 15 -25.90 1.13 17.35
C GLY A 15 -26.13 1.83 16.01
N SER A 16 -25.12 1.85 15.14
CA SER A 16 -25.20 2.41 13.80
C SER A 16 -25.80 1.43 12.81
N THR A 17 -26.37 1.95 11.71
CA THR A 17 -26.67 1.15 10.53
C THR A 17 -25.40 0.88 9.73
N THR A 18 -25.16 -0.37 9.35
CA THR A 18 -24.09 -0.77 8.43
C THR A 18 -24.68 -1.16 7.07
N VAL A 19 -23.97 -0.88 5.99
CA VAL A 19 -24.36 -1.23 4.62
C VAL A 19 -23.45 -2.35 4.14
N ILE A 20 -24.05 -3.53 3.88
CA ILE A 20 -23.35 -4.63 3.23
C ILE A 20 -23.59 -4.53 1.73
N TYR A 21 -22.53 -4.24 0.98
CA TYR A 21 -22.60 -4.09 -0.46
C TYR A 21 -22.11 -5.35 -1.16
N GLU A 22 -23.00 -5.99 -1.92
CA GLU A 22 -22.68 -7.11 -2.80
C GLU A 22 -22.52 -6.59 -4.23
N GLY A 23 -21.29 -6.23 -4.60
CA GLY A 23 -20.99 -5.73 -5.94
C GLY A 23 -19.53 -5.36 -6.10
N LYS A 24 -19.24 -4.61 -7.16
CA LYS A 24 -17.90 -4.16 -7.51
C LYS A 24 -17.85 -2.62 -7.56
N PRO A 25 -16.67 -2.00 -7.45
CA PRO A 25 -16.51 -0.55 -7.61
C PRO A 25 -16.90 -0.06 -9.01
N ILE A 26 -16.80 -0.93 -10.02
CA ILE A 26 -17.23 -0.70 -11.41
C ILE A 26 -18.04 -1.90 -11.92
N GLY A 27 -18.72 -1.75 -13.05
CA GLY A 27 -19.43 -2.86 -13.71
C GLY A 27 -20.70 -3.32 -12.99
N THR A 28 -21.13 -2.63 -11.93
CA THR A 28 -22.38 -2.91 -11.19
C THR A 28 -23.20 -1.64 -10.86
N PRO A 29 -23.60 -0.83 -11.87
CA PRO A 29 -23.37 -1.04 -13.31
C PRO A 29 -22.11 -0.33 -13.83
N ASP A 30 -21.65 0.73 -13.18
CA ASP A 30 -20.54 1.58 -13.65
C ASP A 30 -19.75 2.17 -12.46
N ALA A 31 -18.82 3.10 -12.74
CA ALA A 31 -17.96 3.75 -11.75
C ALA A 31 -18.70 4.64 -10.73
N SER A 32 -20.03 4.79 -10.85
CA SER A 32 -20.83 5.47 -9.84
C SER A 32 -21.29 4.58 -8.68
N ALA A 33 -21.03 3.27 -8.74
CA ALA A 33 -21.66 2.31 -7.84
C ALA A 33 -21.59 2.72 -6.36
N PHE A 34 -20.40 3.09 -5.86
CA PHE A 34 -20.24 3.50 -4.48
C PHE A 34 -20.87 4.88 -4.16
N PHE A 35 -20.76 5.84 -5.07
CA PHE A 35 -21.37 7.17 -4.91
C PHE A 35 -22.90 7.08 -4.83
N ARG A 36 -23.50 6.22 -5.65
CA ARG A 36 -24.93 5.89 -5.61
C ARG A 36 -25.32 5.31 -4.26
N ILE A 37 -24.59 4.30 -3.76
CA ILE A 37 -24.88 3.68 -2.46
C ILE A 37 -24.81 4.72 -1.33
N ILE A 38 -23.79 5.58 -1.32
CA ILE A 38 -23.68 6.66 -0.34
C ILE A 38 -24.88 7.60 -0.43
N HIS A 39 -25.28 7.99 -1.64
CA HIS A 39 -26.41 8.89 -1.87
C HIS A 39 -27.75 8.29 -1.43
N ASP A 40 -28.09 7.11 -1.96
CA ASP A 40 -29.38 6.45 -1.78
C ASP A 40 -29.64 6.09 -0.31
N HIS A 41 -28.60 5.61 0.38
CA HIS A 41 -28.68 5.24 1.79
C HIS A 41 -28.32 6.38 2.76
N LYS A 42 -28.02 7.57 2.23
CA LYS A 42 -27.58 8.74 3.02
C LYS A 42 -26.42 8.38 3.95
N ALA A 43 -25.49 7.56 3.48
CA ALA A 43 -24.37 7.10 4.28
C ALA A 43 -23.55 8.32 4.75
N VAL A 44 -23.21 8.34 6.03
CA VAL A 44 -22.50 9.46 6.66
C VAL A 44 -20.99 9.28 6.67
N GLY A 45 -20.52 8.06 6.42
CA GLY A 45 -19.11 7.72 6.28
C GLY A 45 -18.99 6.42 5.51
N SER A 46 -17.85 6.22 4.85
CA SER A 46 -17.59 5.02 4.06
C SER A 46 -16.13 4.62 4.17
N PHE A 47 -15.83 3.34 3.96
CA PHE A 47 -14.49 2.78 4.03
C PHE A 47 -14.16 2.09 2.71
N TRP A 48 -13.19 2.61 1.97
CA TRP A 48 -12.74 2.04 0.69
C TRP A 48 -11.26 1.61 0.74
N SER A 49 -10.83 0.81 -0.23
CA SER A 49 -9.41 0.54 -0.45
C SER A 49 -8.84 1.52 -1.49
N PRO A 50 -7.52 1.83 -1.41
CA PRO A 50 -6.80 2.54 -2.47
C PRO A 50 -7.02 1.93 -3.86
N THR A 51 -7.01 0.60 -3.99
CA THR A 51 -7.29 -0.08 -5.27
C THR A 51 -8.67 0.24 -5.83
N ALA A 52 -9.70 0.32 -4.98
CA ALA A 52 -11.03 0.70 -5.45
C ALA A 52 -11.05 2.14 -5.98
N LEU A 53 -10.37 3.06 -5.30
CA LEU A 53 -10.20 4.45 -5.76
C LEU A 53 -9.49 4.50 -7.12
N ARG A 54 -8.38 3.78 -7.29
CA ARG A 54 -7.63 3.71 -8.56
C ARG A 54 -8.49 3.14 -9.69
N ILE A 55 -9.23 2.07 -9.44
CA ILE A 55 -10.13 1.46 -10.44
C ILE A 55 -11.22 2.44 -10.86
N ILE A 56 -11.83 3.18 -9.91
CA ILE A 56 -12.84 4.20 -10.22
C ILE A 56 -12.21 5.32 -11.05
N ARG A 57 -11.08 5.90 -10.60
CA ARG A 57 -10.35 6.96 -11.32
C ARG A 57 -10.01 6.56 -12.76
N GLN A 58 -9.53 5.34 -12.96
CA GLN A 58 -9.15 4.84 -14.29
C GLN A 58 -10.36 4.71 -15.24
N ASN A 59 -11.55 4.43 -14.70
CA ASN A 59 -12.78 4.22 -15.49
C ASN A 59 -13.68 5.47 -15.55
N ASP A 60 -13.44 6.47 -14.71
CA ASP A 60 -14.12 7.76 -14.69
C ASP A 60 -13.11 8.91 -14.46
N PRO A 61 -12.14 9.12 -15.36
CA PRO A 61 -11.06 10.09 -15.16
C PRO A 61 -11.56 11.55 -15.07
N ASP A 62 -12.70 11.84 -15.71
CA ASP A 62 -13.36 13.15 -15.68
C ASP A 62 -14.39 13.28 -14.54
N ASN A 63 -14.49 12.28 -13.65
CA ASN A 63 -15.44 12.23 -12.54
C ASN A 63 -16.93 12.40 -12.94
N LYS A 64 -17.29 12.04 -14.19
CA LYS A 64 -18.64 12.21 -14.77
C LYS A 64 -19.68 11.32 -14.11
N HIS A 65 -19.29 10.16 -13.59
CA HIS A 65 -20.18 9.24 -12.88
C HIS A 65 -20.35 9.66 -11.43
N ALA A 66 -19.25 10.01 -10.75
CA ALA A 66 -19.28 10.44 -9.36
C ALA A 66 -20.10 11.73 -9.14
N THR A 67 -19.88 12.75 -9.98
CA THR A 67 -20.53 14.08 -9.85
C THR A 67 -22.04 14.08 -10.05
N LYS A 68 -22.65 12.99 -10.54
CA LYS A 68 -24.11 12.82 -10.62
C LYS A 68 -24.78 12.76 -9.24
N TYR A 69 -24.04 12.40 -8.20
CA TYR A 69 -24.59 12.12 -6.88
C TYR A 69 -24.19 13.20 -5.88
N ARG A 70 -25.18 13.94 -5.39
CA ARG A 70 -24.96 14.94 -4.33
C ARG A 70 -24.86 14.25 -2.97
N LEU A 71 -23.68 14.23 -2.37
CA LEU A 71 -23.40 13.55 -1.10
C LEU A 71 -23.68 14.42 0.14
N LYS A 72 -24.90 14.97 0.24
CA LYS A 72 -25.25 15.98 1.27
C LYS A 72 -25.01 15.54 2.73
N HIS A 73 -25.20 14.26 3.03
CA HIS A 73 -25.09 13.71 4.40
C HIS A 73 -23.69 13.12 4.69
N PHE A 74 -22.85 13.00 3.67
CA PHE A 74 -21.55 12.36 3.79
C PHE A 74 -20.59 13.26 4.56
N ARG A 75 -19.88 12.68 5.52
CA ARG A 75 -18.96 13.41 6.41
C ARG A 75 -17.50 13.07 6.16
N ALA A 76 -17.16 11.82 5.85
CA ALA A 76 -15.77 11.41 5.67
C ALA A 76 -15.63 10.10 4.88
N LEU A 77 -14.57 10.02 4.08
CA LEU A 77 -14.09 8.77 3.50
C LEU A 77 -12.88 8.27 4.30
N PHE A 78 -12.88 6.99 4.63
CA PHE A 78 -11.74 6.29 5.23
C PHE A 78 -11.12 5.35 4.20
N VAL A 79 -9.79 5.35 4.14
CA VAL A 79 -9.01 4.57 3.18
C VAL A 79 -8.02 3.70 3.95
N ALA A 80 -8.00 2.39 3.67
CA ALA A 80 -6.96 1.50 4.20
C ALA A 80 -6.91 0.16 3.44
N GLY A 81 -6.02 -0.72 3.91
CA GLY A 81 -5.87 -2.11 3.49
C GLY A 81 -4.62 -2.36 2.64
N GLU A 82 -4.02 -1.30 2.12
CA GLU A 82 -2.78 -1.24 1.38
C GLU A 82 -2.26 0.21 1.40
N HIS A 83 -1.05 0.43 0.89
CA HIS A 83 -0.49 1.77 0.73
C HIS A 83 -1.37 2.63 -0.20
N CYS A 84 -1.73 3.83 0.25
CA CYS A 84 -2.44 4.82 -0.55
C CYS A 84 -1.41 5.82 -1.12
N ASP A 85 -1.12 5.67 -2.41
CA ASP A 85 -0.24 6.59 -3.12
C ASP A 85 -0.77 8.03 -3.08
N ARG A 86 0.14 9.01 -3.12
CA ARG A 86 -0.20 10.43 -2.96
C ARG A 86 -1.18 10.91 -4.01
N ASP A 87 -1.03 10.45 -5.24
CA ASP A 87 -1.89 10.78 -6.38
C ASP A 87 -3.32 10.29 -6.20
N THR A 88 -3.49 9.05 -5.75
CA THR A 88 -4.80 8.47 -5.45
C THR A 88 -5.47 9.20 -4.30
N LEU A 89 -4.73 9.50 -3.23
CA LEU A 89 -5.26 10.26 -2.10
C LEU A 89 -5.62 11.70 -2.50
N HIS A 90 -4.79 12.34 -3.33
CA HIS A 90 -5.04 13.67 -3.87
C HIS A 90 -6.31 13.70 -4.72
N TRP A 91 -6.41 12.81 -5.72
CA TRP A 91 -7.61 12.68 -6.55
C TRP A 91 -8.86 12.39 -5.71
N ALA A 92 -8.75 11.55 -4.68
CA ALA A 92 -9.85 11.28 -3.77
C ALA A 92 -10.26 12.55 -2.99
N ARG A 93 -9.30 13.34 -2.50
CA ARG A 93 -9.58 14.63 -1.84
C ARG A 93 -10.26 15.61 -2.79
N GLU A 94 -9.89 15.63 -4.07
CA GLU A 94 -10.55 16.48 -5.07
C GLU A 94 -12.01 16.06 -5.32
N ILE A 95 -12.27 14.76 -5.52
CA ILE A 95 -13.62 14.29 -5.86
C ILE A 95 -14.60 14.38 -4.67
N PHE A 96 -14.09 14.24 -3.44
CA PHE A 96 -14.87 14.44 -2.21
C PHE A 96 -14.87 15.88 -1.71
N ALA A 97 -14.11 16.77 -2.37
CA ALA A 97 -14.06 18.21 -2.15
C ALA A 97 -13.88 18.61 -0.67
N ASP A 98 -14.94 19.11 -0.02
CA ASP A 98 -14.90 19.61 1.35
C ASP A 98 -14.95 18.49 2.42
N LYS A 99 -15.06 17.23 2.01
CA LYS A 99 -15.14 16.09 2.93
C LYS A 99 -13.74 15.46 3.13
N PRO A 100 -13.30 15.24 4.38
CA PRO A 100 -12.01 14.62 4.64
C PRO A 100 -11.93 13.20 4.06
N VAL A 101 -10.82 12.94 3.38
CA VAL A 101 -10.38 11.60 2.98
C VAL A 101 -9.18 11.22 3.84
N ILE A 102 -9.36 10.16 4.64
CA ILE A 102 -8.45 9.78 5.71
C ILE A 102 -7.82 8.44 5.38
N ASP A 103 -6.55 8.48 5.02
CA ASP A 103 -5.71 7.29 5.05
C ASP A 103 -5.38 6.93 6.51
N HIS A 104 -5.36 5.64 6.81
CA HIS A 104 -5.05 5.13 8.14
C HIS A 104 -4.48 3.71 8.06
N TYR A 105 -3.55 3.41 8.96
CA TYR A 105 -2.76 2.19 8.91
C TYR A 105 -3.06 1.25 10.07
N TRP A 106 -3.19 -0.03 9.74
CA TRP A 106 -3.41 -1.14 10.66
C TRP A 106 -3.33 -2.50 9.97
N GLN A 107 -3.38 -3.56 10.78
CA GLN A 107 -3.19 -4.93 10.34
C GLN A 107 -4.32 -5.84 10.86
N THR A 108 -4.27 -7.11 10.50
CA THR A 108 -5.30 -8.06 10.98
C THR A 108 -5.15 -8.32 12.47
N GLU A 109 -3.90 -8.39 12.90
CA GLU A 109 -3.41 -8.57 14.27
C GLU A 109 -3.90 -7.47 15.20
N THR A 110 -4.01 -6.24 14.70
CA THR A 110 -4.41 -5.11 15.55
C THR A 110 -5.90 -4.91 15.66
N GLY A 111 -6.68 -5.35 14.66
CA GLY A 111 -8.14 -5.25 14.66
C GLY A 111 -8.70 -3.83 14.52
N THR A 112 -7.93 -2.82 14.89
CA THR A 112 -8.24 -1.38 14.84
C THR A 112 -7.04 -0.57 14.26
N PRO A 113 -7.29 0.68 13.79
CA PRO A 113 -6.27 1.63 13.35
C PRO A 113 -5.13 1.80 14.37
N ILE A 114 -3.90 1.57 13.94
CA ILE A 114 -2.68 1.89 14.70
C ILE A 114 -2.42 3.39 14.57
N THR A 115 -2.50 3.92 13.35
CA THR A 115 -2.40 5.35 13.07
C THR A 115 -3.64 5.80 12.30
N ALA A 116 -4.14 6.99 12.63
CA ALA A 116 -5.25 7.60 11.91
C ALA A 116 -5.36 9.10 12.22
N VAL A 117 -6.19 9.80 11.45
CA VAL A 117 -6.72 11.09 11.85
C VAL A 117 -8.06 10.87 12.58
N CYS A 118 -8.05 11.07 13.90
CA CYS A 118 -9.22 10.82 14.75
C CYS A 118 -10.22 11.99 14.70
N LEU A 119 -11.09 12.01 13.67
CA LEU A 119 -12.06 13.10 13.44
C LEU A 119 -12.93 13.50 14.64
N GLY A 120 -13.19 12.57 15.56
CA GLY A 120 -14.01 12.82 16.74
C GLY A 120 -13.28 13.50 17.91
N LEU A 121 -11.95 13.57 17.88
CA LEU A 121 -11.14 14.11 18.98
C LEU A 121 -10.89 15.61 18.86
N GLU A 122 -10.64 16.10 17.64
CA GLU A 122 -10.31 17.50 17.38
C GLU A 122 -11.39 18.17 16.52
N LYS A 123 -11.64 19.47 16.76
CA LYS A 123 -12.62 20.24 15.97
C LYS A 123 -12.19 20.46 14.51
N HIS A 124 -10.88 20.64 14.30
CA HIS A 124 -10.27 20.89 12.99
C HIS A 124 -8.99 20.06 12.87
N PRO A 125 -9.12 18.73 12.72
CA PRO A 125 -7.95 17.87 12.69
C PRO A 125 -7.12 18.14 11.43
N SER A 126 -5.80 18.24 11.59
CA SER A 126 -4.89 18.24 10.45
C SER A 126 -4.93 16.87 9.78
N LEU A 127 -5.19 16.84 8.47
CA LEU A 127 -5.20 15.59 7.70
C LEU A 127 -3.78 15.10 7.34
N GLY A 128 -2.75 15.86 7.73
CA GLY A 128 -1.37 15.61 7.36
C GLY A 128 -1.06 15.79 5.87
N PRO A 129 0.22 15.74 5.51
CA PRO A 129 0.66 15.69 4.11
C PRO A 129 0.01 14.51 3.36
N PRO A 130 -0.18 14.61 2.02
CA PRO A 130 -0.55 13.45 1.21
C PRO A 130 0.44 12.29 1.39
N GLY A 131 -0.06 11.05 1.51
CA GLY A 131 0.75 9.84 1.74
C GLY A 131 0.93 9.44 3.21
N CYS A 132 0.51 10.31 4.15
CA CYS A 132 0.54 9.99 5.58
C CYS A 132 -0.76 9.31 6.05
N ALA A 133 -0.60 8.29 6.90
CA ALA A 133 -1.69 7.50 7.51
C ALA A 133 -2.09 8.02 8.91
N GLY A 134 -1.94 9.33 9.16
CA GLY A 134 -2.27 9.96 10.45
C GLY A 134 -1.21 9.81 11.53
N ARG A 135 -1.61 10.07 12.79
CA ARG A 135 -0.77 9.93 13.99
C ARG A 135 -1.15 8.66 14.76
N PRO A 136 -0.30 8.17 15.68
CA PRO A 136 -0.65 7.04 16.54
C PRO A 136 -1.99 7.25 17.25
N CYS A 137 -2.88 6.26 17.15
CA CYS A 137 -4.16 6.26 17.84
C CYS A 137 -3.96 6.04 19.35
N PRO A 138 -4.89 6.52 20.21
CA PRO A 138 -4.79 6.32 21.65
C PRO A 138 -4.59 4.84 22.03
N GLY A 139 -3.61 4.60 22.91
CA GLY A 139 -3.25 3.26 23.37
C GLY A 139 -2.12 2.59 22.58
N TYR A 140 -1.74 3.12 21.41
CA TYR A 140 -0.56 2.68 20.68
C TYR A 140 0.64 3.58 21.00
N ASP A 141 1.57 3.07 21.82
CA ASP A 141 2.89 3.69 22.04
C ASP A 141 3.81 3.28 20.89
N LEU A 142 3.75 4.04 19.79
CA LEU A 142 4.37 3.70 18.51
C LEU A 142 5.76 4.31 18.38
N HIS A 143 6.71 3.46 18.00
CA HIS A 143 8.12 3.76 17.82
C HIS A 143 8.57 3.40 16.40
N LEU A 144 9.58 4.10 15.88
CA LEU A 144 10.24 3.77 14.62
C LEU A 144 11.71 3.48 14.92
N PHE A 145 12.12 2.22 14.90
CA PHE A 145 13.52 1.87 15.12
C PHE A 145 14.34 1.98 13.85
N SER A 146 15.54 2.54 13.95
CA SER A 146 16.43 2.76 12.82
C SER A 146 16.67 1.48 12.02
N SER A 147 16.72 1.63 10.70
CA SER A 147 17.09 0.56 9.78
C SER A 147 18.58 0.56 9.44
N ASP A 148 19.40 1.41 10.07
CA ASP A 148 20.85 1.48 9.85
C ASP A 148 21.52 0.19 10.40
N PRO A 149 22.32 -0.54 9.59
CA PRO A 149 23.07 -1.69 10.09
C PRO A 149 24.07 -1.35 11.21
N ASN A 150 24.43 -0.08 11.39
CA ASN A 150 25.33 0.39 12.44
C ASN A 150 24.62 0.97 13.67
N SER A 151 23.29 1.15 13.63
CA SER A 151 22.54 1.62 14.80
C SER A 151 22.47 0.55 15.88
N VAL A 152 22.34 0.98 17.14
CA VAL A 152 22.07 0.05 18.24
C VAL A 152 20.65 -0.50 18.09
N GLU A 153 20.41 -1.75 18.49
CA GLU A 153 19.05 -2.29 18.57
C GLU A 153 18.18 -1.34 19.42
N GLU A 154 17.00 -0.97 18.90
CA GLU A 154 16.03 -0.04 19.53
C GLU A 154 16.36 1.46 19.48
N GLU A 155 17.36 1.89 18.69
CA GLU A 155 17.59 3.31 18.41
C GLU A 155 16.43 3.89 17.57
N GLU A 156 15.82 5.01 17.98
CA GLU A 156 14.80 5.69 17.18
C GLU A 156 15.38 6.21 15.86
N SER A 157 14.64 6.06 14.76
CA SER A 157 14.96 6.72 13.50
C SER A 157 14.77 8.23 13.63
N SER A 158 15.58 9.00 12.91
CA SER A 158 15.35 10.43 12.78
C SER A 158 14.03 10.69 12.04
N ASN A 159 13.52 11.92 12.15
CA ASN A 159 12.42 12.35 11.29
C ASN A 159 12.83 12.24 9.82
N ASP A 160 11.87 11.89 8.97
CA ASP A 160 12.07 11.71 7.53
C ASP A 160 13.06 10.57 7.15
N GLU A 161 13.44 9.73 8.12
CA GLU A 161 14.24 8.52 7.90
C GLU A 161 13.42 7.24 8.06
N LEU A 162 13.78 6.22 7.28
CA LEU A 162 13.09 4.94 7.26
C LEU A 162 13.35 4.16 8.56
N GLY A 163 12.28 3.91 9.30
CA GLY A 163 12.29 3.13 10.53
C GLY A 163 11.38 1.90 10.47
N ARG A 164 11.75 0.88 11.23
CA ARG A 164 10.93 -0.29 11.56
C ARG A 164 9.84 0.13 12.52
N ILE A 165 8.57 -0.02 12.14
CA ILE A 165 7.45 0.36 13.00
C ILE A 165 7.26 -0.72 14.06
N VAL A 166 7.38 -0.33 15.32
CA VAL A 166 7.13 -1.21 16.47
C VAL A 166 6.21 -0.52 17.47
N ILE A 167 5.51 -1.31 18.28
CA ILE A 167 4.61 -0.78 19.32
C ILE A 167 5.07 -1.31 20.66
N ARG A 168 5.32 -0.41 21.62
CA ARG A 168 5.72 -0.81 22.97
C ARG A 168 4.57 -1.56 23.66
N LEU A 169 4.91 -2.63 24.36
CA LEU A 169 3.93 -3.39 25.13
C LEU A 169 3.52 -2.66 26.42
N PRO A 170 2.27 -2.86 26.90
CA PRO A 170 1.24 -3.74 26.32
C PRO A 170 0.50 -3.13 25.12
N LEU A 171 0.08 -3.99 24.18
CA LEU A 171 -0.82 -3.58 23.10
C LEU A 171 -2.19 -3.15 23.66
N PRO A 172 -2.89 -2.19 23.02
CA PRO A 172 -4.18 -1.74 23.50
C PRO A 172 -5.28 -2.82 23.34
N PRO A 173 -6.43 -2.67 24.03
CA PRO A 173 -7.53 -3.64 23.94
C PRO A 173 -8.00 -3.88 22.50
N GLY A 174 -8.34 -5.13 22.18
CA GLY A 174 -8.84 -5.54 20.86
C GLY A 174 -7.77 -6.08 19.91
N ASN A 175 -6.49 -5.94 20.25
CA ASN A 175 -5.41 -6.61 19.54
C ASN A 175 -5.47 -8.13 19.78
N PHE A 176 -4.98 -8.89 18.81
CA PHE A 176 -4.79 -10.33 18.90
C PHE A 176 -4.02 -10.76 20.16
N THR A 177 -4.36 -11.94 20.68
CA THR A 177 -3.72 -12.48 21.89
C THR A 177 -2.91 -13.74 21.61
N THR A 178 -3.12 -14.38 20.46
CA THR A 178 -2.32 -15.52 19.97
C THR A 178 -2.65 -15.82 18.49
N LEU A 179 -1.94 -16.80 17.91
CA LEU A 179 -2.32 -17.51 16.69
C LEU A 179 -3.02 -18.82 17.06
N TRP A 180 -4.10 -19.17 16.34
CA TRP A 180 -4.89 -20.37 16.62
C TRP A 180 -4.04 -21.65 16.63
N LYS A 181 -3.97 -22.32 17.80
CA LYS A 181 -3.17 -23.52 18.05
C LYS A 181 -1.68 -23.38 17.77
N ASN A 182 -1.14 -22.15 17.82
CA ASN A 182 0.28 -21.92 17.55
C ASN A 182 0.84 -20.71 18.32
N ASP A 183 0.82 -20.80 19.65
CA ASP A 183 1.32 -19.76 20.54
C ASP A 183 2.85 -19.56 20.38
N GLU A 184 3.59 -20.63 20.06
CA GLU A 184 5.05 -20.56 19.82
C GLU A 184 5.37 -19.64 18.64
N LEU A 185 4.69 -19.84 17.49
CA LEU A 185 4.87 -19.00 16.32
C LEU A 185 4.41 -17.56 16.57
N PHE A 186 3.37 -17.35 17.39
CA PHE A 186 2.93 -16.01 17.78
C PHE A 186 4.05 -15.25 18.50
N HIS A 187 4.72 -15.91 19.46
CA HIS A 187 5.87 -15.33 20.14
C HIS A 187 7.06 -15.10 19.19
N GLU A 188 7.41 -16.12 18.41
CA GLU A 188 8.53 -16.09 17.46
C GLU A 188 8.42 -14.94 16.46
N LEU A 189 7.25 -14.78 15.83
CA LEU A 189 7.05 -13.81 14.77
C LEU A 189 7.04 -12.38 15.29
N TYR A 190 6.34 -12.12 16.39
CA TYR A 190 5.94 -10.76 16.73
C TYR A 190 6.69 -10.17 17.93
N PHE A 191 7.34 -10.99 18.76
CA PHE A 191 7.89 -10.53 20.05
C PHE A 191 9.35 -10.95 20.32
N THR A 192 9.96 -11.76 19.44
CA THR A 192 11.37 -12.18 19.61
C THR A 192 12.36 -11.15 19.10
N ARG A 193 12.07 -10.48 17.98
CA ARG A 193 13.01 -9.55 17.34
C ARG A 193 13.29 -8.30 18.19
N TYR A 194 12.26 -7.77 18.84
CA TYR A 194 12.34 -6.59 19.70
C TYR A 194 11.66 -6.90 21.04
N PRO A 195 12.41 -7.42 22.03
CA PRO A 195 11.85 -7.78 23.33
C PRO A 195 11.13 -6.58 23.98
N GLY A 196 9.90 -6.78 24.45
CA GLY A 196 9.08 -5.70 25.04
C GLY A 196 8.31 -4.86 24.02
N TYR A 197 8.44 -5.17 22.73
CA TYR A 197 7.69 -4.54 21.65
C TYR A 197 6.95 -5.58 20.80
N TYR A 198 5.84 -5.13 20.20
CA TYR A 198 5.20 -5.79 19.09
C TYR A 198 5.85 -5.33 17.77
N ASP A 199 6.47 -6.27 17.05
CA ASP A 199 7.00 -6.02 15.71
C ASP A 199 5.87 -6.06 14.67
N THR A 200 5.50 -4.90 14.13
CA THR A 200 4.44 -4.81 13.11
C THR A 200 4.87 -5.44 11.77
N MET A 201 6.16 -5.67 11.58
CA MET A 201 6.72 -6.11 10.31
C MET A 201 6.71 -5.08 9.16
N ASP A 202 6.23 -3.87 9.42
CA ASP A 202 6.18 -2.77 8.46
C ASP A 202 7.30 -1.75 8.71
N VAL A 203 7.61 -0.97 7.68
CA VAL A 203 8.51 0.19 7.76
C VAL A 203 7.77 1.44 7.34
N GLY A 204 8.21 2.56 7.89
CA GLY A 204 7.66 3.85 7.56
C GLY A 204 8.61 4.97 7.93
N ILE A 205 8.09 6.17 7.80
CA ILE A 205 8.75 7.41 8.16
C ILE A 205 7.86 8.16 9.14
N ARG A 206 8.48 8.81 10.13
CA ARG A 206 7.83 9.80 10.98
C ARG A 206 8.18 11.19 10.45
N THR A 207 7.18 11.96 10.09
CA THR A 207 7.38 13.36 9.69
C THR A 207 7.67 14.22 10.92
N GLU A 208 8.21 15.42 10.71
CA GLU A 208 8.44 16.39 11.79
C GLU A 208 7.18 16.69 12.63
N ASP A 209 6.01 16.68 12.02
CA ASP A 209 4.70 16.90 12.67
C ASP A 209 4.13 15.66 13.36
N GLY A 210 4.89 14.57 13.41
CA GLY A 210 4.55 13.29 14.04
C GLY A 210 3.56 12.44 13.26
N PHE A 211 3.30 12.75 11.99
CA PHE A 211 2.52 11.87 11.11
C PHE A 211 3.37 10.68 10.68
N ILE A 212 2.71 9.53 10.49
CA ILE A 212 3.37 8.31 10.03
C ILE A 212 3.02 8.08 8.57
N GLU A 213 4.03 8.01 7.72
CA GLU A 213 3.93 7.49 6.36
C GLU A 213 4.35 6.03 6.37
N THR A 214 3.44 5.12 6.01
CA THR A 214 3.76 3.69 5.92
C THR A 214 4.17 3.34 4.51
N SER A 215 5.42 2.91 4.34
CA SER A 215 6.03 2.77 3.02
C SER A 215 5.84 1.36 2.46
N SER A 216 6.30 0.34 3.19
CA SER A 216 6.30 -1.04 2.73
C SER A 216 6.43 -2.01 3.90
N ARG A 217 6.29 -3.30 3.62
CA ARG A 217 6.75 -4.33 4.55
C ARG A 217 8.28 -4.28 4.64
N ALA A 218 8.91 -4.72 5.73
CA ALA A 218 10.38 -4.70 5.76
C ALA A 218 11.04 -5.77 4.90
N ASP A 219 10.36 -6.87 4.60
CA ASP A 219 10.82 -7.83 3.58
C ASP A 219 10.80 -7.21 2.18
N ASP A 220 9.96 -6.20 1.97
CA ASP A 220 9.90 -5.38 0.76
C ASP A 220 10.92 -4.21 0.75
N VAL A 221 11.76 -4.05 1.78
CA VAL A 221 12.84 -3.03 1.80
C VAL A 221 14.08 -3.56 1.09
N LEU A 222 14.54 -2.82 0.09
CA LEU A 222 15.70 -3.14 -0.71
C LEU A 222 16.97 -2.67 -0.01
N ASN A 223 18.01 -3.50 -0.03
CA ASN A 223 19.37 -3.11 0.36
C ASN A 223 20.22 -2.89 -0.89
N VAL A 224 20.40 -1.63 -1.28
CA VAL A 224 21.12 -1.22 -2.49
C VAL A 224 22.42 -0.55 -2.08
N ALA A 225 23.53 -1.29 -2.21
CA ALA A 225 24.86 -0.84 -1.82
C ALA A 225 24.95 -0.33 -0.36
N GLY A 226 24.24 -0.99 0.57
CA GLY A 226 24.18 -0.62 1.99
C GLY A 226 23.05 0.33 2.35
N HIS A 227 22.38 0.94 1.36
CA HIS A 227 21.25 1.84 1.59
C HIS A 227 19.93 1.06 1.61
N ARG A 228 19.14 1.31 2.66
CA ARG A 228 17.81 0.70 2.85
C ARG A 228 16.77 1.58 2.16
N LEU A 229 16.22 1.09 1.07
CA LEU A 229 15.25 1.81 0.24
C LEU A 229 13.90 1.10 0.28
N SER A 230 12.84 1.84 0.60
CA SER A 230 11.49 1.29 0.48
C SER A 230 11.13 1.12 -0.99
N SER A 231 10.71 -0.09 -1.37
CA SER A 231 10.10 -0.33 -2.68
C SER A 231 8.88 0.57 -2.92
N GLY A 232 8.07 0.80 -1.88
CA GLY A 232 6.89 1.67 -1.95
C GLY A 232 7.23 3.12 -2.30
N HIS A 233 8.28 3.71 -1.72
CA HIS A 233 8.72 5.06 -2.10
C HIS A 233 9.22 5.12 -3.55
N ILE A 234 9.92 4.10 -4.02
CA ILE A 234 10.34 4.03 -5.42
C ILE A 234 9.11 3.88 -6.33
N GLU A 235 8.12 3.06 -5.96
CA GLU A 235 6.85 2.92 -6.66
C GLU A 235 6.12 4.27 -6.76
N GLN A 236 6.07 5.03 -5.67
CA GLN A 236 5.48 6.38 -5.64
C GLN A 236 6.17 7.31 -6.64
N ALA A 237 7.51 7.38 -6.62
CA ALA A 237 8.26 8.22 -7.55
C ALA A 237 8.10 7.79 -9.03
N ILE A 238 7.92 6.49 -9.29
CA ILE A 238 7.62 5.98 -10.64
C ILE A 238 6.24 6.46 -11.10
N ILE A 239 5.23 6.42 -10.22
CA ILE A 239 3.86 6.87 -10.52
C ILE A 239 3.85 8.38 -10.81
N GLU A 240 4.58 9.17 -10.02
CA GLU A 240 4.72 10.63 -10.16
C GLU A 240 5.36 11.07 -11.49
N SER A 241 5.95 10.16 -12.27
CA SER A 241 6.38 10.44 -13.65
C SER A 241 5.20 10.81 -14.58
N GLY A 242 3.97 10.53 -14.17
CA GLY A 242 2.75 10.79 -14.94
C GLY A 242 2.51 9.82 -16.10
N LYS A 243 3.42 8.86 -16.32
CA LYS A 243 3.34 7.86 -17.41
C LYS A 243 2.75 6.52 -16.98
N VAL A 244 2.65 6.30 -15.68
CA VAL A 244 2.41 4.98 -15.07
C VAL A 244 1.09 4.99 -14.30
N SER A 245 0.28 3.94 -14.47
CA SER A 245 -0.98 3.74 -13.73
C SER A 245 -0.80 2.88 -12.48
N GLU A 246 0.07 1.88 -12.55
CA GLU A 246 0.47 1.04 -11.42
C GLU A 246 1.86 0.48 -11.66
N CYS A 247 2.61 0.19 -10.59
CA CYS A 247 3.87 -0.51 -10.69
C CYS A 247 4.14 -1.39 -9.47
N ALA A 248 5.11 -2.29 -9.61
CA ALA A 248 5.63 -3.10 -8.52
C ALA A 248 7.16 -3.08 -8.58
N VAL A 249 7.81 -2.60 -7.51
CA VAL A 249 9.26 -2.59 -7.37
C VAL A 249 9.70 -3.79 -6.54
N VAL A 250 10.65 -4.55 -7.06
CA VAL A 250 11.25 -5.70 -6.40
C VAL A 250 12.77 -5.62 -6.43
N GLY A 251 13.41 -6.38 -5.55
CA GLY A 251 14.87 -6.51 -5.52
C GLY A 251 15.35 -7.52 -6.56
N LEU A 252 16.06 -7.05 -7.57
CA LEU A 252 16.87 -7.90 -8.44
C LEU A 252 18.23 -8.14 -7.76
N LYS A 253 18.66 -9.39 -7.65
CA LYS A 253 19.99 -9.72 -7.13
C LYS A 253 21.07 -9.07 -8.00
N ASP A 254 22.00 -8.39 -7.36
CA ASP A 254 23.15 -7.73 -8.01
C ASP A 254 24.43 -8.09 -7.26
N ASP A 255 25.43 -8.61 -7.95
CA ASP A 255 26.64 -9.14 -7.31
C ASP A 255 27.51 -8.05 -6.66
N VAL A 256 27.33 -6.78 -7.05
CA VAL A 256 28.11 -5.65 -6.52
C VAL A 256 27.32 -4.90 -5.46
N LYS A 257 26.04 -4.63 -5.72
CA LYS A 257 25.18 -3.81 -4.84
C LYS A 257 24.38 -4.62 -3.83
N GLY A 258 24.45 -5.96 -3.90
CA GLY A 258 23.57 -6.87 -3.18
C GLY A 258 22.21 -6.97 -3.85
N GLN A 259 21.48 -5.85 -3.89
CA GLN A 259 20.24 -5.72 -4.66
C GLN A 259 20.27 -4.48 -5.55
N GLN A 260 19.54 -4.55 -6.65
CA GLN A 260 19.19 -3.42 -7.49
C GLN A 260 17.66 -3.34 -7.61
N PRO A 261 17.05 -2.15 -7.49
CA PRO A 261 15.61 -2.02 -7.72
C PRO A 261 15.27 -2.36 -9.17
N PHE A 262 14.21 -3.16 -9.35
CA PHE A 262 13.64 -3.50 -10.64
C PHE A 262 12.13 -3.27 -10.59
N ALA A 263 11.56 -2.57 -11.57
CA ALA A 263 10.11 -2.34 -11.60
C ALA A 263 9.40 -3.10 -12.72
N PHE A 264 8.22 -3.61 -12.40
CA PHE A 264 7.18 -3.97 -13.36
C PHE A 264 6.21 -2.80 -13.46
N VAL A 265 6.04 -2.23 -14.65
CA VAL A 265 5.33 -0.96 -14.84
C VAL A 265 4.14 -1.17 -15.78
N VAL A 266 2.95 -0.73 -15.37
CA VAL A 266 1.77 -0.68 -16.23
C VAL A 266 1.53 0.78 -16.60
N LEU A 267 1.58 1.08 -17.89
CA LEU A 267 1.43 2.44 -18.39
C LEU A 267 0.00 2.96 -18.24
N ASN A 268 -0.13 4.28 -18.28
CA ASN A 268 -1.43 4.91 -18.53
C ASN A 268 -1.90 4.58 -19.95
N LYS A 269 -3.23 4.42 -20.15
CA LYS A 269 -3.81 4.12 -21.48
C LYS A 269 -3.44 5.16 -22.54
N SER A 270 -3.30 6.42 -22.13
CA SER A 270 -2.84 7.54 -22.97
C SER A 270 -1.40 7.36 -23.48
N ASP A 271 -0.59 6.63 -22.73
CA ASP A 271 0.86 6.54 -22.93
C ASP A 271 1.30 5.21 -23.55
N GLU A 272 0.37 4.28 -23.81
CA GLU A 272 0.66 2.98 -24.46
C GLU A 272 1.31 3.14 -25.86
N LYS A 273 1.10 4.28 -26.52
CA LYS A 273 1.67 4.59 -27.85
C LYS A 273 2.82 5.60 -27.79
N THR A 274 3.19 6.05 -26.60
CA THR A 274 4.29 7.00 -26.40
C THR A 274 5.63 6.31 -26.72
N ASN A 275 6.61 7.09 -27.19
CA ASN A 275 7.94 6.55 -27.48
C ASN A 275 8.55 5.90 -26.22
N PRO A 276 8.99 4.63 -26.26
CA PRO A 276 9.58 3.95 -25.10
C PRO A 276 10.73 4.72 -24.43
N THR A 277 11.57 5.41 -25.21
CA THR A 277 12.68 6.21 -24.68
C THR A 277 12.19 7.43 -23.90
N GLU A 278 11.05 8.02 -24.28
CA GLU A 278 10.44 9.12 -23.53
C GLU A 278 9.92 8.63 -22.17
N ILE A 279 9.26 7.47 -22.16
CA ILE A 279 8.76 6.82 -20.94
C ILE A 279 9.94 6.51 -19.99
N GLU A 280 10.99 5.89 -20.52
CA GLU A 280 12.20 5.55 -19.76
C GLU A 280 12.85 6.78 -19.14
N ASN A 281 13.04 7.84 -19.92
CA ASN A 281 13.63 9.07 -19.43
C ASN A 281 12.76 9.73 -18.35
N ALA A 282 11.44 9.76 -18.52
CA ALA A 282 10.53 10.32 -17.53
C ALA A 282 10.64 9.58 -16.20
N ILE A 283 10.49 8.25 -16.21
CA ILE A 283 10.53 7.42 -14.99
C ILE A 283 11.89 7.55 -14.28
N ILE A 284 13.01 7.37 -14.99
CA ILE A 284 14.34 7.40 -14.38
C ILE A 284 14.64 8.78 -13.81
N THR A 285 14.24 9.85 -14.51
CA THR A 285 14.45 11.23 -14.05
C THR A 285 13.66 11.51 -12.78
N THR A 286 12.37 11.16 -12.74
CA THR A 286 11.54 11.40 -11.54
C THR A 286 12.04 10.60 -10.34
N VAL A 287 12.37 9.31 -10.49
CA VAL A 287 12.91 8.52 -9.38
C VAL A 287 14.22 9.11 -8.85
N ARG A 288 15.08 9.62 -9.74
CA ARG A 288 16.33 10.28 -9.33
C ARG A 288 16.09 11.61 -8.62
N GLN A 289 15.03 12.35 -8.97
CA GLN A 289 14.67 13.62 -8.34
C GLN A 289 14.08 13.39 -6.94
N GLU A 290 13.13 12.47 -6.81
CA GLU A 290 12.40 12.22 -5.56
C GLU A 290 13.18 11.40 -4.55
N ILE A 291 13.88 10.34 -4.99
CA ILE A 291 14.61 9.43 -4.08
C ILE A 291 16.11 9.76 -4.04
N GLY A 292 16.62 10.40 -5.09
CA GLY A 292 18.03 10.71 -5.21
C GLY A 292 18.85 9.66 -5.99
N PRO A 293 20.12 9.97 -6.30
CA PRO A 293 21.00 9.07 -7.06
C PRO A 293 21.25 7.71 -6.40
N VAL A 294 21.06 7.63 -5.07
CA VAL A 294 21.26 6.43 -4.25
C VAL A 294 20.37 5.27 -4.67
N ALA A 295 19.17 5.55 -5.20
CA ALA A 295 18.27 4.50 -5.71
C ALA A 295 18.88 3.70 -6.87
N ALA A 296 19.79 4.33 -7.63
CA ALA A 296 20.44 3.76 -8.82
C ALA A 296 19.45 3.03 -9.75
N PHE A 297 18.23 3.56 -9.84
CA PHE A 297 17.12 2.98 -10.58
C PHE A 297 17.37 3.09 -12.08
N LYS A 298 17.45 1.95 -12.76
CA LYS A 298 17.76 1.87 -14.20
C LYS A 298 17.06 0.72 -14.94
N LYS A 299 16.37 -0.17 -14.21
CA LYS A 299 15.83 -1.40 -14.80
C LYS A 299 14.34 -1.47 -14.48
N PHE A 300 13.54 -1.52 -15.53
CA PHE A 300 12.13 -1.82 -15.45
C PHE A 300 11.66 -2.44 -16.75
N ILE A 301 10.47 -3.03 -16.74
CA ILE A 301 9.77 -3.46 -17.94
C ILE A 301 8.33 -2.95 -17.93
N CYS A 302 7.82 -2.63 -19.11
CA CYS A 302 6.40 -2.35 -19.28
C CYS A 302 5.64 -3.66 -19.42
N VAL A 303 4.61 -3.85 -18.60
CA VAL A 303 3.77 -5.04 -18.55
C VAL A 303 2.31 -4.65 -18.69
N LYS A 304 1.47 -5.59 -19.14
CA LYS A 304 0.03 -5.31 -19.28
C LYS A 304 -0.72 -5.19 -17.96
N ARG A 305 -0.30 -5.97 -16.95
CA ARG A 305 -0.97 -6.06 -15.65
C ARG A 305 -0.07 -6.73 -14.61
N LEU A 306 -0.30 -6.43 -13.34
CA LEU A 306 0.41 -7.03 -12.21
C LEU A 306 -0.38 -8.20 -11.58
N PRO A 307 0.30 -9.20 -11.00
CA PRO A 307 -0.36 -10.33 -10.34
C PRO A 307 -0.91 -9.86 -8.99
N LYS A 308 -2.24 -9.78 -8.90
CA LYS A 308 -2.95 -9.31 -7.71
C LYS A 308 -3.77 -10.42 -7.05
N THR A 309 -3.87 -10.35 -5.73
CA THR A 309 -4.85 -11.15 -4.98
C THR A 309 -6.26 -10.60 -5.19
N ARG A 310 -7.28 -11.39 -4.83
CA ARG A 310 -8.69 -10.95 -4.81
C ARG A 310 -8.95 -9.73 -3.93
N SER A 311 -8.04 -9.39 -3.01
CA SER A 311 -8.11 -8.18 -2.18
C SER A 311 -7.37 -6.98 -2.80
N GLY A 312 -6.85 -7.10 -4.03
CA GLY A 312 -6.13 -6.06 -4.75
C GLY A 312 -4.62 -5.99 -4.48
N LYS A 313 -4.07 -6.80 -3.56
CA LYS A 313 -2.66 -6.74 -3.17
C LYS A 313 -1.77 -7.35 -4.25
N ILE A 314 -0.69 -6.67 -4.63
CA ILE A 314 0.32 -7.20 -5.54
C ILE A 314 1.12 -8.31 -4.84
N ALA A 315 1.29 -9.45 -5.50
CA ALA A 315 2.08 -10.56 -4.98
C ALA A 315 3.59 -10.34 -5.23
N ARG A 316 4.22 -9.41 -4.50
CA ARG A 316 5.65 -9.07 -4.72
C ARG A 316 6.59 -10.26 -4.52
N ASN A 317 6.34 -11.12 -3.54
CA ASN A 317 7.20 -12.28 -3.27
C ASN A 317 7.33 -13.22 -4.47
N THR A 318 6.26 -13.42 -5.24
CA THR A 318 6.32 -14.25 -6.46
C THR A 318 7.00 -13.51 -7.61
N LEU A 319 6.83 -12.19 -7.74
CA LEU A 319 7.57 -11.37 -8.69
C LEU A 319 9.08 -11.40 -8.42
N THR A 320 9.49 -11.23 -7.16
CA THR A 320 10.89 -11.32 -6.71
C THR A 320 11.47 -12.69 -7.01
N ALA A 321 10.73 -13.77 -6.73
CA ALA A 321 11.19 -15.12 -6.99
C ALA A 321 11.30 -15.41 -8.50
N LEU A 322 10.29 -15.03 -9.27
CA LEU A 322 10.27 -15.12 -10.74
C LEU A 322 11.51 -14.42 -11.33
N LEU A 323 11.76 -13.18 -10.94
CA LEU A 323 12.85 -12.38 -11.47
C LEU A 323 14.24 -12.93 -11.10
N ASN A 324 14.38 -13.50 -9.91
CA ASN A 324 15.65 -14.03 -9.39
C ASN A 324 15.86 -15.53 -9.65
N GLY A 325 15.07 -16.15 -10.53
CA GLY A 325 15.25 -17.56 -10.88
C GLY A 325 14.91 -18.55 -9.78
N LYS A 326 14.14 -18.13 -8.76
CA LYS A 326 13.77 -18.99 -7.62
C LYS A 326 12.40 -19.61 -7.86
N ALA A 327 12.26 -20.89 -7.49
CA ALA A 327 10.95 -21.55 -7.50
C ALA A 327 9.99 -20.82 -6.56
N PHE A 328 8.72 -20.70 -6.94
CA PHE A 328 7.69 -20.07 -6.12
C PHE A 328 6.35 -20.78 -6.26
N ARG A 329 5.48 -20.57 -5.27
CA ARG A 329 4.09 -21.03 -5.31
C ARG A 329 3.18 -19.86 -5.61
N ILE A 330 2.31 -20.01 -6.59
CA ILE A 330 1.26 -19.03 -6.86
C ILE A 330 0.23 -19.10 -5.72
N PRO A 331 -0.04 -17.99 -4.98
CA PRO A 331 -1.04 -17.99 -3.94
C PRO A 331 -2.43 -18.36 -4.48
N SER A 332 -3.19 -19.17 -3.76
CA SER A 332 -4.57 -19.55 -4.14
C SER A 332 -5.54 -18.36 -4.18
N THR A 333 -5.15 -17.23 -3.59
CA THR A 333 -5.90 -15.97 -3.57
C THR A 333 -5.61 -15.08 -4.77
N ILE A 334 -4.71 -15.45 -5.69
CA ILE A 334 -4.47 -14.73 -6.94
C ILE A 334 -5.75 -14.69 -7.78
N GLU A 335 -6.06 -13.51 -8.33
CA GLU A 335 -7.24 -13.31 -9.18
C GLU A 335 -7.09 -14.02 -10.52
N ASP A 336 -5.94 -13.86 -11.17
CA ASP A 336 -5.63 -14.50 -12.45
C ASP A 336 -4.17 -14.98 -12.49
N ALA A 337 -3.99 -16.31 -12.53
CA ALA A 337 -2.67 -16.93 -12.57
C ALA A 337 -2.00 -16.84 -13.95
N THR A 338 -2.75 -16.58 -15.03
CA THR A 338 -2.18 -16.47 -16.40
C THR A 338 -1.28 -15.24 -16.56
N VAL A 339 -1.37 -14.27 -15.64
CA VAL A 339 -0.47 -13.11 -15.58
C VAL A 339 1.00 -13.54 -15.55
N TYR A 340 1.35 -14.63 -14.87
CA TYR A 340 2.75 -15.07 -14.78
C TYR A 340 3.31 -15.56 -16.13
N ASP A 341 2.46 -16.11 -17.00
CA ASP A 341 2.88 -16.52 -18.36
C ASP A 341 3.18 -15.29 -19.23
N ASP A 342 2.36 -14.25 -19.12
CA ASP A 342 2.56 -12.98 -19.82
C ASP A 342 3.85 -12.30 -19.34
N LEU A 343 4.05 -12.19 -18.02
CA LEU A 343 5.25 -11.62 -17.43
C LEU A 343 6.51 -12.37 -17.86
N ARG A 344 6.45 -13.71 -17.93
CA ARG A 344 7.57 -14.53 -18.39
C ARG A 344 7.92 -14.23 -19.85
N LYS A 345 6.93 -14.07 -20.73
CA LYS A 345 7.17 -13.69 -22.13
C LYS A 345 7.81 -12.31 -22.22
N GLU A 346 7.28 -11.33 -21.51
CA GLU A 346 7.79 -9.95 -21.49
C GLU A 346 9.23 -9.89 -20.96
N LEU A 347 9.52 -10.54 -19.84
CA LEU A 347 10.88 -10.66 -19.27
C LEU A 347 11.85 -11.37 -20.23
N THR A 348 11.42 -12.43 -20.91
CA THR A 348 12.26 -13.16 -21.87
C THR A 348 12.60 -12.28 -23.07
N GLN A 349 11.64 -11.50 -23.58
CA GLN A 349 11.85 -10.60 -24.71
C GLN A 349 12.91 -9.53 -24.44
N VAL A 350 12.98 -9.03 -23.20
CA VAL A 350 14.00 -8.04 -22.79
C VAL A 350 15.29 -8.68 -22.27
N GLY A 351 15.43 -10.00 -22.36
CA GLY A 351 16.69 -10.72 -22.14
C GLY A 351 16.87 -11.42 -20.80
N TYR A 352 15.85 -11.47 -19.92
CA TYR A 352 15.91 -12.27 -18.69
C TYR A 352 15.62 -13.74 -19.00
N LYS A 353 16.62 -14.61 -18.82
CA LYS A 353 16.55 -16.04 -19.20
C LYS A 353 16.37 -17.00 -18.02
N ASN A 354 16.87 -16.64 -16.84
CA ASN A 354 16.85 -17.48 -15.66
C ASN A 354 15.65 -17.11 -14.77
N LEU A 355 14.45 -17.43 -15.25
CA LEU A 355 13.21 -17.07 -14.58
C LEU A 355 12.71 -18.21 -13.69
N GLY A 356 12.25 -17.86 -12.49
CA GLY A 356 11.73 -18.80 -11.51
C GLY A 356 10.52 -19.56 -12.03
N GLU A 357 10.44 -20.85 -11.74
CA GLU A 357 9.30 -21.68 -12.11
C GLU A 357 8.25 -21.69 -11.01
N SER A 358 6.99 -21.57 -11.40
CA SER A 358 5.88 -21.77 -10.49
C SER A 358 5.68 -23.28 -10.29
N SER A 359 5.67 -23.76 -9.06
CA SER A 359 5.12 -25.09 -8.77
C SER A 359 3.60 -25.02 -8.83
N GLN A 360 3.00 -25.74 -9.78
CA GLN A 360 1.59 -26.11 -9.69
C GLN A 360 1.44 -27.19 -8.61
N MET A 361 0.24 -27.26 -8.01
CA MET A 361 -0.11 -28.10 -6.86
C MET A 361 0.53 -29.49 -6.86
#